data_AF-A0A498RCR1-F1
#
_entry.id   AF-A0A498RCR1-F1
#
_cell.length_a   1.000
_cell.length_b   1.000
_cell.length_c   1.000
_cell.angle_alpha   90.00
_cell.angle_beta   90.00
_cell.angle_gamma   90.00
#
_symmetry.space_group_name_H-M   'P 1'
#
loop_
_entity.id
_entity.type
_entity.pdbx_description
1 polymer ?
#
loop_
_entity_poly.entity_id
_entity_poly.type
_entity_poly.pdbx_seq_one_letter_code
_entity_poly.pdbx_strand_id
1 'polypeptide(L)'
;MATHDNDDDNSQNFIKLCNNILEKEMSGYRFVNRVITSITSKEEIDSIEQAIKNSDRLNGASTHFNSALQLLSDRKNPDYRNSIKESISAIESTCMVITGDSNATLGKALKTIESSLEKELHPALRGAFEKLYGYTSDAEGIRHGLMEEPNLKFEDAKFMLVVCSGFVNYLKDKIKD
;
A
#
# COMPACT_ATOMS: atom_id res chain seq x y z
N MET A 1 -10.25 31.75 5.40
CA MET A 1 -10.39 30.27 5.42
C MET A 1 -10.79 29.72 4.04
N ALA A 2 -10.39 30.37 2.93
CA ALA A 2 -10.80 29.99 1.56
C ALA A 2 -9.61 29.88 0.57
N THR A 3 -8.37 29.89 1.07
CA THR A 3 -7.16 29.86 0.22
C THR A 3 -6.58 28.46 0.08
N HIS A 4 -6.79 27.56 1.05
CA HIS A 4 -6.18 26.22 1.05
C HIS A 4 -6.85 25.25 0.07
N ASP A 5 -8.17 25.38 -0.15
CA ASP A 5 -8.92 24.49 -1.05
C ASP A 5 -8.62 24.75 -2.54
N ASN A 6 -8.32 26.00 -2.91
CA ASN A 6 -7.99 26.36 -4.29
C ASN A 6 -6.61 25.84 -4.71
N ASP A 7 -5.64 25.82 -3.79
CA ASP A 7 -4.27 25.37 -4.09
C ASP A 7 -4.18 23.85 -4.26
N ASP A 8 -4.96 23.09 -3.48
CA ASP A 8 -5.06 21.64 -3.63
C ASP A 8 -5.76 21.24 -4.93
N ASP A 9 -6.84 21.95 -5.34
CA ASP A 9 -7.52 21.70 -6.62
C ASP A 9 -6.61 22.02 -7.82
N ASN A 10 -5.89 23.14 -7.77
CA ASN A 10 -4.90 23.50 -8.80
C ASN A 10 -3.80 22.43 -8.94
N SER A 11 -3.31 21.91 -7.82
CA SER A 11 -2.29 20.86 -7.80
C SER A 11 -2.79 19.55 -8.40
N GLN A 12 -4.05 19.18 -8.11
CA GLN A 12 -4.67 17.97 -8.69
C GLN A 12 -4.88 18.11 -10.20
N ASN A 13 -5.32 19.28 -10.66
CA ASN A 13 -5.49 19.55 -12.09
C ASN A 13 -4.15 19.51 -12.84
N PHE A 14 -3.09 20.05 -12.24
CA PHE A 14 -1.74 19.95 -12.78
C PHE A 14 -1.26 18.50 -12.90
N ILE A 15 -1.40 17.70 -11.84
CA ILE A 15 -1.02 16.28 -11.84
C ILE A 15 -1.75 15.49 -12.93
N LYS A 16 -3.08 15.70 -13.06
CA LYS A 16 -3.88 15.06 -14.12
C LYS A 16 -3.40 15.46 -15.51
N LEU A 17 -3.13 16.74 -15.74
CA LEU A 17 -2.59 17.22 -17.02
C LEU A 17 -1.24 16.57 -17.34
N CYS A 18 -0.33 16.52 -16.36
CA CYS A 18 0.96 15.86 -16.53
C CYS A 18 0.82 14.38 -16.86
N ASN A 19 -0.02 13.64 -16.15
CA ASN A 19 -0.26 12.23 -16.42
C ASN A 19 -0.81 12.00 -17.84
N ASN A 20 -1.75 12.84 -18.29
CA ASN A 20 -2.27 12.77 -19.65
C ASN A 20 -1.18 13.00 -20.71
N ILE A 21 -0.30 13.98 -20.51
CA ILE A 21 0.82 14.24 -21.42
C ILE A 21 1.81 13.08 -21.41
N LEU A 22 2.21 12.60 -20.23
CA LEU A 22 3.14 11.48 -20.07
C LEU A 22 2.61 10.21 -20.74
N GLU A 23 1.30 9.98 -20.68
CA GLU A 23 0.65 8.88 -21.38
C GLU A 23 0.66 9.04 -22.89
N LYS A 24 0.26 10.21 -23.39
CA LYS A 24 0.26 10.51 -24.83
C LYS A 24 1.66 10.36 -25.44
N GLU A 25 2.69 10.76 -24.70
CA GLU A 25 4.09 10.68 -25.12
C GLU A 25 4.76 9.34 -24.78
N MET A 26 3.98 8.31 -24.40
CA MET A 26 4.47 6.95 -24.12
C MET A 26 5.57 6.89 -23.03
N SER A 27 5.59 7.85 -22.11
CA SER A 27 6.52 7.87 -20.99
C SER A 27 6.24 6.72 -20.03
N GLY A 28 7.30 6.10 -19.52
CA GLY A 28 7.23 5.04 -18.50
C GLY A 28 6.96 5.54 -17.08
N TYR A 29 6.53 6.80 -16.90
CA TYR A 29 6.33 7.43 -15.59
C TYR A 29 4.96 8.08 -15.46
N ARG A 30 4.40 8.07 -14.24
CA ARG A 30 3.22 8.84 -13.85
C ARG A 30 3.43 9.45 -12.46
N PHE A 31 2.68 10.50 -12.17
CA PHE A 31 2.41 10.89 -10.80
C PHE A 31 1.47 9.87 -10.15
N VAL A 32 1.89 9.35 -9.00
CA VAL A 32 1.12 8.53 -8.07
C VAL A 32 1.21 9.24 -6.73
N ASN A 33 0.08 9.70 -6.18
CA ASN A 33 0.04 10.43 -4.92
C ASN A 33 1.13 11.53 -4.82
N ARG A 34 1.21 12.38 -5.85
CA ARG A 34 2.18 13.48 -5.98
C ARG A 34 3.66 13.06 -6.13
N VAL A 35 3.97 11.77 -6.24
CA VAL A 35 5.32 11.22 -6.49
C VAL A 35 5.44 10.75 -7.94
N ILE A 36 6.53 11.08 -8.63
CA ILE A 36 6.77 10.55 -9.99
C ILE A 36 7.37 9.15 -9.87
N THR A 37 6.66 8.15 -10.39
CA THR A 37 7.04 6.73 -10.27
C THR A 37 6.86 6.02 -11.61
N SER A 38 7.62 4.95 -11.85
CA SER A 38 7.48 4.07 -13.02
C SER A 38 6.31 3.07 -12.92
N ILE A 39 5.17 3.54 -12.40
CA ILE A 39 3.90 2.80 -12.34
C ILE A 39 2.96 3.50 -13.33
N THR A 40 2.49 2.77 -14.34
CA THR A 40 1.72 3.36 -15.45
C THR A 40 0.31 2.78 -15.60
N SER A 41 0.01 1.63 -14.99
CA SER A 41 -1.34 1.07 -14.99
C SER A 41 -2.25 1.93 -14.13
N LYS A 42 -3.40 2.33 -14.70
CA LYS A 42 -4.41 3.10 -14.00
C LYS A 42 -4.91 2.38 -12.75
N GLU A 43 -5.10 1.07 -12.83
CA GLU A 43 -5.58 0.22 -11.74
C GLU A 43 -4.57 0.13 -10.58
N GLU A 44 -3.28 0.01 -10.91
CA GLU A 44 -2.20 0.03 -9.91
C GLU A 44 -2.15 1.39 -9.18
N ILE A 45 -2.21 2.48 -9.95
CA ILE A 45 -2.20 3.86 -9.42
C ILE A 45 -3.42 4.09 -8.53
N ASP A 46 -4.62 3.83 -9.04
CA ASP A 46 -5.87 4.06 -8.32
C ASP A 46 -5.90 3.24 -7.01
N SER A 47 -5.40 2.00 -7.02
CA SER A 47 -5.30 1.17 -5.81
C SER A 47 -4.40 1.80 -4.73
N ILE A 48 -3.21 2.27 -5.13
CA ILE A 48 -2.26 2.92 -4.21
C ILE A 48 -2.84 4.23 -3.67
N GLU A 49 -3.39 5.09 -4.54
CA GLU A 49 -3.95 6.37 -4.14
C GLU A 49 -5.17 6.20 -3.23
N GLN A 50 -6.04 5.21 -3.46
CA GLN A 50 -7.15 4.89 -2.57
C GLN A 50 -6.68 4.38 -1.19
N ALA A 51 -5.59 3.60 -1.16
CA ALA A 51 -5.03 3.09 0.08
C ALA A 51 -4.42 4.22 0.92
N ILE A 52 -3.76 5.16 0.26
CA ILE A 52 -3.20 6.39 0.86
C ILE A 52 -4.29 7.38 1.25
N LYS A 53 -5.37 7.50 0.47
CA LYS A 53 -6.43 8.47 0.73
C LYS A 53 -6.96 8.30 2.16
N ASN A 54 -6.75 9.36 2.95
CA ASN A 54 -6.95 9.36 4.38
C ASN A 54 -8.41 9.09 4.74
N SER A 55 -8.61 8.10 5.60
CA SER A 55 -9.75 8.04 6.52
C SER A 55 -9.18 8.21 7.92
N ASP A 56 -9.77 9.03 8.78
CA ASP A 56 -9.24 9.36 10.12
C ASP A 56 -8.86 8.11 10.94
N ARG A 57 -9.54 6.99 10.72
CA ARG A 57 -9.31 5.72 11.41
C ARG A 57 -8.06 4.96 10.95
N LEU A 58 -7.52 5.21 9.76
CA LEU A 58 -6.43 4.42 9.12
C LEU A 58 -5.22 5.26 8.73
N ASN A 59 -4.94 6.33 9.48
CA ASN A 59 -3.82 7.23 9.20
C ASN A 59 -2.45 6.51 9.20
N GLY A 60 -2.27 5.50 10.07
CA GLY A 60 -1.03 4.73 10.11
C GLY A 60 -0.77 3.95 8.80
N ALA A 61 -1.80 3.35 8.22
CA ALA A 61 -1.69 2.67 6.92
C ALA A 61 -1.33 3.65 5.80
N SER A 62 -1.98 4.82 5.76
CA SER A 62 -1.65 5.89 4.81
C SER A 62 -0.20 6.34 4.93
N THR A 63 0.30 6.52 6.15
CA THR A 63 1.70 6.92 6.41
C THR A 63 2.68 5.89 5.85
N HIS A 64 2.45 4.61 6.13
CA HIS A 64 3.30 3.53 5.62
C HIS A 64 3.25 3.40 4.09
N PHE A 65 2.08 3.52 3.45
CA PHE A 65 2.00 3.50 2.00
C PHE A 65 2.69 4.70 1.33
N ASN A 66 2.61 5.89 1.93
CA ASN A 66 3.39 7.05 1.48
C ASN A 66 4.90 6.77 1.54
N SER A 67 5.39 6.25 2.67
CA SER A 67 6.80 5.88 2.83
C SER A 67 7.23 4.83 1.82
N ALA A 68 6.42 3.78 1.63
CA ALA A 68 6.69 2.73 0.65
C ALA A 68 6.84 3.29 -0.77
N LEU A 69 5.89 4.14 -1.18
CA LEU A 69 5.92 4.78 -2.50
C LEU A 69 7.16 5.66 -2.69
N GLN A 70 7.57 6.42 -1.67
CA GLN A 70 8.78 7.25 -1.73
C GLN A 70 10.04 6.40 -1.88
N LEU A 71 10.19 5.34 -1.07
CA LEU A 71 11.33 4.42 -1.10
C LEU A 71 11.44 3.67 -2.44
N LEU A 72 10.30 3.27 -3.02
CA LEU A 72 10.23 2.66 -4.35
C LEU A 72 10.64 3.63 -5.47
N SER A 73 10.29 4.91 -5.32
CA SER A 73 10.38 5.92 -6.39
C SER A 73 11.67 6.73 -6.37
N ASP A 74 12.55 6.54 -5.38
CA ASP A 74 13.85 7.22 -5.35
C ASP A 74 14.69 6.78 -6.55
N ARG A 75 14.93 7.72 -7.48
CA ARG A 75 15.67 7.47 -8.73
C ARG A 75 17.17 7.36 -8.53
N LYS A 76 17.70 7.84 -7.40
CA LYS A 76 19.13 7.81 -7.08
C LYS A 76 19.46 6.58 -6.26
N ASN A 77 18.68 6.33 -5.20
CA ASN A 77 18.91 5.26 -4.24
C ASN A 77 17.57 4.58 -3.88
N PRO A 78 16.99 3.78 -4.79
CA PRO A 78 15.75 3.07 -4.48
C PRO A 78 15.98 2.06 -3.36
N ASP A 79 15.01 1.96 -2.45
CA ASP A 79 15.07 1.04 -1.31
C ASP A 79 13.86 0.08 -1.36
N TYR A 80 13.97 -0.89 -2.27
CA TYR A 80 12.91 -1.88 -2.52
C TYR A 80 12.59 -2.72 -1.29
N ARG A 81 13.62 -3.08 -0.51
CA ARG A 81 13.44 -3.83 0.74
C ARG A 81 12.56 -3.06 1.71
N ASN A 82 12.89 -1.79 1.97
CA ASN A 82 12.11 -1.01 2.93
C ASN A 82 10.75 -0.60 2.35
N SER A 83 10.61 -0.41 1.03
CA SER A 83 9.31 -0.27 0.39
C SER A 83 8.38 -1.46 0.69
N ILE A 84 8.90 -2.69 0.61
CA ILE A 84 8.13 -3.90 0.93
C ILE A 84 7.79 -3.95 2.43
N LYS A 85 8.74 -3.63 3.30
CA LYS A 85 8.51 -3.60 4.75
C LYS A 85 7.41 -2.61 5.14
N GLU A 86 7.46 -1.39 4.59
CA GLU A 86 6.44 -0.38 4.82
C GLU A 86 5.07 -0.82 4.27
N SER A 87 5.03 -1.45 3.09
CA SER A 87 3.78 -1.99 2.53
C SER A 87 3.09 -3.00 3.47
N ILE A 88 3.88 -3.84 4.14
CA ILE A 88 3.38 -4.79 5.15
C ILE A 88 2.98 -4.08 6.44
N SER A 89 3.76 -3.11 6.91
CA SER A 89 3.41 -2.32 8.09
C SER A 89 2.11 -1.53 7.92
N ALA A 90 1.74 -1.16 6.69
CA ALA A 90 0.43 -0.59 6.41
C ALA A 90 -0.72 -1.58 6.70
N ILE A 91 -0.53 -2.86 6.36
CA ILE A 91 -1.49 -3.93 6.68
C ILE A 91 -1.57 -4.13 8.20
N GLU A 92 -0.42 -4.19 8.89
CA GLU A 92 -0.36 -4.32 10.35
C GLU A 92 -1.09 -3.17 11.04
N SER A 93 -0.86 -1.94 10.58
CA SER A 93 -1.57 -0.76 11.08
C SER A 93 -3.09 -0.88 10.91
N THR A 94 -3.52 -1.36 9.75
CA THR A 94 -4.95 -1.62 9.49
C THR A 94 -5.50 -2.70 10.42
N CYS A 95 -4.75 -3.78 10.64
CA CYS A 95 -5.10 -4.87 11.52
C CYS A 95 -5.28 -4.42 12.98
N MET A 96 -4.36 -3.59 13.49
CA MET A 96 -4.46 -3.01 14.83
C MET A 96 -5.73 -2.18 15.01
N VAL A 97 -6.10 -1.38 14.00
CA VAL A 97 -7.31 -0.56 14.03
C VAL A 97 -8.58 -1.42 14.02
N ILE A 98 -8.64 -2.44 13.17
CA ILE A 98 -9.83 -3.30 13.05
C ILE A 98 -10.05 -4.11 14.33
N THR A 99 -8.97 -4.60 14.94
CA THR A 99 -9.04 -5.45 16.13
C THR A 99 -9.13 -4.67 17.44
N GLY A 100 -8.73 -3.39 17.45
CA GLY A 100 -8.55 -2.62 18.68
C GLY A 100 -7.37 -3.11 19.54
N ASP A 101 -6.48 -3.95 19.00
CA ASP A 101 -5.32 -4.50 19.71
C ASP A 101 -4.02 -4.03 19.05
N SER A 102 -3.22 -3.27 19.80
CA SER A 102 -1.93 -2.74 19.36
C SER A 102 -0.86 -3.81 19.09
N ASN A 103 -1.11 -5.06 19.49
CA ASN A 103 -0.23 -6.20 19.21
C ASN A 103 -0.85 -7.17 18.20
N ALA A 104 -1.93 -6.77 17.52
CA ALA A 104 -2.59 -7.64 16.56
C ALA A 104 -1.67 -7.93 15.37
N THR A 105 -1.45 -9.23 15.14
CA THR A 105 -0.83 -9.72 13.91
C THR A 105 -1.87 -9.83 12.79
N LEU A 106 -1.41 -9.94 11.54
CA LEU A 106 -2.32 -10.18 10.40
C LEU A 106 -3.21 -11.40 10.64
N GLY A 107 -2.65 -12.51 11.11
CA GLY A 107 -3.42 -13.73 11.37
C GLY A 107 -4.50 -13.53 12.45
N LYS A 108 -4.23 -12.72 13.48
CA LYS A 108 -5.23 -12.37 14.50
C LYS A 108 -6.33 -11.48 13.92
N ALA A 109 -5.96 -10.47 13.14
CA ALA A 109 -6.92 -9.58 12.51
C ALA A 109 -7.81 -10.29 11.49
N LEU A 110 -7.26 -11.19 10.67
CA LEU A 110 -8.06 -12.00 9.74
C LEU A 110 -9.10 -12.85 10.47
N LYS A 111 -8.75 -13.45 11.62
CA LYS A 111 -9.72 -14.16 12.46
C LYS A 111 -10.77 -13.22 13.07
N THR A 112 -10.37 -12.04 13.55
CA THR A 112 -11.32 -11.05 14.08
C THR A 112 -12.26 -10.58 12.98
N ILE A 113 -11.76 -10.30 11.78
CA ILE A 113 -12.53 -9.94 10.59
C ILE A 113 -13.54 -11.05 10.26
N GLU A 114 -13.13 -12.32 10.26
CA GLU A 114 -14.04 -13.46 10.09
C GLU A 114 -15.17 -13.47 11.14
N SER A 115 -14.85 -13.20 12.41
CA SER A 115 -15.84 -13.19 13.49
C SER A 115 -16.72 -11.93 13.53
N SER A 116 -16.26 -10.81 12.96
CA SER A 116 -16.94 -9.50 13.03
C SER A 116 -17.81 -9.22 11.82
N LEU A 117 -17.47 -9.80 10.67
CA LEU A 117 -18.20 -9.61 9.43
C LEU A 117 -19.24 -10.72 9.29
N GLU A 118 -20.51 -10.36 9.10
CA GLU A 118 -21.58 -11.28 8.69
C GLU A 118 -21.31 -12.01 7.34
N LYS A 119 -20.16 -11.74 6.71
CA LYS A 119 -19.71 -12.30 5.43
C LYS A 119 -18.35 -12.97 5.64
N GLU A 120 -18.38 -14.29 5.80
CA GLU A 120 -17.20 -15.14 5.97
C GLU A 120 -16.12 -14.81 4.91
N LEU A 121 -14.90 -14.50 5.37
CA LEU A 121 -13.73 -14.51 4.48
C LEU A 121 -13.47 -15.97 4.11
N HIS A 122 -13.48 -16.28 2.80
CA HIS A 122 -13.28 -17.66 2.38
C HIS A 122 -11.90 -18.19 2.88
N PRO A 123 -11.82 -19.39 3.49
CA PRO A 123 -10.59 -19.89 4.11
C PRO A 123 -9.38 -19.92 3.17
N ALA A 124 -9.60 -20.21 1.89
CA ALA A 124 -8.53 -20.19 0.89
C ALA A 124 -7.94 -18.78 0.65
N LEU A 125 -8.78 -17.74 0.68
CA LEU A 125 -8.33 -16.36 0.53
C LEU A 125 -7.55 -15.93 1.77
N ARG A 126 -8.02 -16.30 2.97
CA ARG A 126 -7.25 -16.12 4.20
C ARG A 126 -5.88 -16.80 4.13
N GLY A 127 -5.83 -18.06 3.71
CA GLY A 127 -4.57 -18.79 3.56
C GLY A 127 -3.61 -18.16 2.54
N ALA A 128 -4.14 -17.52 1.49
CA ALA A 128 -3.32 -16.76 0.55
C ALA A 128 -2.68 -15.53 1.21
N PHE A 129 -3.43 -14.77 2.02
CA PHE A 129 -2.89 -13.63 2.76
C PHE A 129 -1.88 -14.04 3.83
N GLU A 130 -2.15 -15.12 4.58
CA GLU A 130 -1.21 -15.66 5.57
C GLU A 130 0.13 -16.06 4.92
N LYS A 131 0.10 -16.71 3.74
CA LYS A 131 1.31 -17.07 2.99
C LYS A 131 2.07 -15.86 2.46
N LEU A 132 1.37 -14.86 1.92
CA LEU A 132 1.99 -13.62 1.44
C LEU A 132 2.68 -12.87 2.57
N TYR A 133 2.07 -12.85 3.76
CA TYR A 133 2.66 -12.25 4.94
C TYR A 133 3.85 -13.05 5.46
N GLY A 134 3.78 -14.38 5.48
CA GLY A 134 4.89 -15.27 5.82
C GLY A 134 6.13 -15.01 4.96
N TYR A 135 5.95 -14.89 3.64
CA TYR A 135 7.03 -14.54 2.70
C TYR A 135 7.80 -13.27 3.12
N THR A 136 7.11 -12.28 3.68
CA THR A 136 7.75 -11.03 4.14
C THR A 136 8.27 -11.08 5.58
N SER A 137 7.68 -11.92 6.44
CA SER A 137 7.88 -11.90 7.91
C SER A 137 8.80 -12.98 8.45
N ASP A 138 9.01 -14.09 7.73
CA ASP A 138 9.80 -15.20 8.24
C ASP A 138 11.28 -14.82 8.43
N ALA A 139 12.00 -15.59 9.26
CA ALA A 139 13.41 -15.35 9.59
C ALA A 139 14.36 -15.41 8.37
N GLU A 140 13.92 -16.07 7.29
CA GLU A 140 14.56 -16.10 5.97
C GLU A 140 13.94 -15.10 4.97
N GLY A 141 12.88 -14.39 5.37
CA GLY A 141 12.13 -13.42 4.58
C GLY A 141 12.71 -12.01 4.60
N ILE A 142 12.07 -11.12 3.85
CA ILE A 142 12.58 -9.77 3.52
C ILE A 142 12.83 -8.90 4.77
N ARG A 143 12.05 -9.10 5.85
CA ARG A 143 12.05 -8.25 7.06
C ARG A 143 13.11 -8.63 8.11
N HIS A 144 13.54 -9.89 8.16
CA HIS A 144 14.45 -10.40 9.19
C HIS A 144 15.70 -11.12 8.65
N GLY A 145 15.77 -11.44 7.36
CA GLY A 145 16.95 -12.04 6.73
C GLY A 145 18.15 -11.09 6.69
N LEU A 146 19.14 -11.36 7.57
CA LEU A 146 20.49 -10.78 7.57
C LEU A 146 21.45 -11.52 6.60
N MET A 147 21.05 -12.67 6.07
CA MET A 147 21.82 -13.49 5.14
C MET A 147 21.51 -13.06 3.70
N GLU A 148 22.56 -12.72 2.94
CA GLU A 148 22.61 -12.32 1.52
C GLU A 148 21.36 -11.61 0.99
N GLU A 149 21.47 -10.31 0.69
CA GLU A 149 20.37 -9.53 0.11
C GLU A 149 19.57 -10.36 -0.91
N PRO A 150 18.27 -10.65 -0.68
CA PRO A 150 17.43 -11.07 -1.78
C PRO A 150 17.59 -9.98 -2.83
N ASN A 151 17.92 -10.38 -4.06
CA ASN A 151 18.05 -9.50 -5.22
C ASN A 151 16.66 -8.96 -5.59
N LEU A 152 16.09 -8.18 -4.68
CA LEU A 152 14.79 -7.55 -4.77
C LEU A 152 14.89 -6.45 -5.79
N LYS A 153 13.96 -6.47 -6.73
CA LYS A 153 13.91 -5.53 -7.82
C LYS A 153 12.70 -4.65 -7.69
N PHE A 154 12.63 -3.67 -8.58
CA PHE A 154 11.50 -2.78 -8.70
C PHE A 154 10.17 -3.56 -8.82
N GLU A 155 10.14 -4.64 -9.61
CA GLU A 155 8.96 -5.48 -9.79
C GLU A 155 8.46 -6.11 -8.48
N ASP A 156 9.36 -6.56 -7.59
CA ASP A 156 8.98 -7.15 -6.30
C ASP A 156 8.37 -6.11 -5.38
N ALA A 157 9.02 -4.94 -5.28
CA ALA A 157 8.52 -3.85 -4.43
C ALA A 157 7.24 -3.22 -4.97
N LYS A 158 7.12 -3.07 -6.30
CA LYS A 158 5.88 -2.62 -6.95
C LYS A 158 4.75 -3.61 -6.69
N PHE A 159 4.99 -4.91 -6.91
CA PHE A 159 4.00 -5.95 -6.66
C PHE A 159 3.48 -5.90 -5.22
N MET A 160 4.39 -5.83 -4.25
CA MET A 160 4.02 -5.77 -2.84
C MET A 160 3.26 -4.48 -2.50
N LEU A 161 3.69 -3.33 -3.00
CA LEU A 161 2.98 -2.06 -2.78
C LEU A 161 1.55 -2.12 -3.32
N VAL A 162 1.36 -2.59 -4.55
CA VAL A 162 0.03 -2.69 -5.20
C VAL A 162 -0.87 -3.69 -4.49
N VAL A 163 -0.36 -4.90 -4.19
CA VAL A 163 -1.15 -5.96 -3.55
C VAL A 163 -1.54 -5.57 -2.12
N CYS A 164 -0.62 -4.98 -1.36
CA CYS A 164 -0.93 -4.51 0.00
C CYS A 164 -1.94 -3.36 -0.02
N SER A 165 -1.82 -2.44 -0.98
CA SER A 165 -2.79 -1.35 -1.18
C SER A 165 -4.19 -1.92 -1.47
N GLY A 166 -4.29 -2.87 -2.41
CA GLY A 166 -5.55 -3.53 -2.76
C GLY A 166 -6.15 -4.29 -1.57
N PHE A 167 -5.31 -4.93 -0.76
CA PHE A 167 -5.76 -5.63 0.42
C PHE A 167 -6.31 -4.69 1.50
N VAL A 168 -5.62 -3.58 1.79
CA VAL A 168 -6.13 -2.57 2.73
C VAL A 168 -7.42 -1.95 2.21
N ASN A 169 -7.54 -1.68 0.91
CA ASN A 169 -8.79 -1.20 0.31
C ASN A 169 -9.93 -2.22 0.47
N TYR A 170 -9.66 -3.50 0.23
CA TYR A 170 -10.62 -4.57 0.46
C TYR A 170 -11.07 -4.64 1.92
N LEU A 171 -10.13 -4.56 2.88
CA LEU A 171 -10.46 -4.55 4.30
C LEU A 171 -11.27 -3.31 4.69
N LYS A 172 -10.89 -2.13 4.20
CA LYS A 172 -11.65 -0.87 4.36
C LYS A 172 -13.10 -1.03 3.93
N ASP A 173 -13.35 -1.62 2.77
CA ASP A 173 -14.72 -1.78 2.26
C ASP A 173 -15.51 -2.85 3.00
N LYS A 174 -14.85 -3.80 3.66
CA LYS A 174 -15.51 -4.78 4.51
C LYS A 174 -15.90 -4.21 5.88
N ILE A 175 -15.13 -3.26 6.42
CA ILE A 175 -15.36 -2.67 7.75
C ILE A 175 -16.15 -1.35 7.73
N LYS A 176 -16.44 -0.80 6.55
CA LYS A 176 -17.39 0.31 6.40
C LYS A 176 -18.79 -0.26 6.67
N ASP A 177 -19.46 0.29 7.69
CA ASP A 177 -20.90 0.14 7.90
C ASP A 177 -21.68 0.57 6.65
#